data_AF-A0A257W240-F1
#
_entry.id   AF-A0A257W240-F1
#
_cell.length_a   1.000
_cell.length_b   1.000
_cell.length_c   1.000
_cell.angle_alpha   90.00
_cell.angle_beta   90.00
_cell.angle_gamma   90.00
#
_symmetry.space_group_name_H-M   'P 1'
#
loop_
_entity.id
_entity.type
_entity.pdbx_description
1 polymer ?
#
loop_
_entity_poly.entity_id
_entity_poly.type
_entity_poly.pdbx_seq_one_letter_code
_entity_poly.pdbx_strand_id
1 'polypeptide(L)'
;GGSAFKNFVVSENGKQVAYVAQRDSSDKALQQFYGLWFYREGMDSAQLVVNRKSTGMKLGMTVSEYGTLSFSKNNSRLFFGSSAILPPRDTTVPDIDKVSLDIWHYKEDYLQTVQQVRANRDMRESFLAVYDIETGWVKQLAFRELPTVVITNEGDGDQFVGITDFGNRVESQWTGNTRKDVYLIDVNTGKARLIKENLDGVINANYISPSGKYVAWYDYKTKAYFVHDGNTARNLSATIKVKLYDEGHDSPSEPSPYGGMGWQSGDSALYVYDRFEVWKLDISGKSTPVRVFAAQDPRKKNIVIRRVVTDREEKYIKPEAMQVFSLFSEENKSFRIWHSALDKPEALPGVNTG
;
A
#
# COMPACT_ATOMS: atom_id res chain seq x y z
N GLY A 1 -37.15 -3.16 -11.88
CA GLY A 1 -36.41 -2.14 -11.13
C GLY A 1 -35.37 -2.83 -10.28
N GLY A 2 -34.27 -3.26 -10.89
CA GLY A 2 -33.19 -3.93 -10.19
C GLY A 2 -32.42 -2.95 -9.31
N SER A 3 -32.34 -3.25 -8.01
CA SER A 3 -31.39 -2.59 -7.11
C SER A 3 -30.17 -3.50 -6.99
N ALA A 4 -28.98 -2.95 -7.26
CA ALA A 4 -27.71 -3.67 -7.11
C ALA A 4 -26.98 -3.12 -5.88
N PHE A 5 -26.62 -4.02 -4.96
CA PHE A 5 -25.87 -3.70 -3.73
C PHE A 5 -24.50 -4.37 -3.76
N LYS A 6 -23.47 -3.65 -3.31
CA LYS A 6 -22.06 -4.01 -3.37
C LYS A 6 -21.32 -3.51 -2.12
N ASN A 7 -20.18 -4.13 -1.82
CA ASN A 7 -19.20 -3.66 -0.84
C ASN A 7 -19.80 -3.30 0.53
N PHE A 8 -20.45 -4.24 1.21
CA PHE A 8 -20.96 -4.00 2.56
C PHE A 8 -19.80 -3.96 3.56
N VAL A 9 -19.83 -2.98 4.45
CA VAL A 9 -18.90 -2.89 5.58
C VAL A 9 -19.62 -2.45 6.85
N VAL A 10 -19.20 -3.01 7.98
CA VAL A 10 -19.69 -2.65 9.31
C VAL A 10 -18.53 -1.98 10.06
N SER A 11 -18.82 -0.93 10.81
CA SER A 11 -17.84 -0.29 11.70
C SER A 11 -17.36 -1.26 12.77
N GLU A 12 -16.16 -1.03 13.32
CA GLU A 12 -15.58 -1.91 14.33
C GLU A 12 -16.43 -1.99 15.60
N ASN A 13 -17.12 -0.91 15.95
CA ASN A 13 -18.05 -0.87 17.08
C ASN A 13 -19.41 -1.52 16.80
N GLY A 14 -19.68 -1.98 15.56
CA GLY A 14 -20.93 -2.63 15.17
C GLY A 14 -22.14 -1.68 14.99
N LYS A 15 -21.94 -0.36 15.08
CA LYS A 15 -23.04 0.64 15.13
C LYS A 15 -23.29 1.38 13.83
N GLN A 16 -22.44 1.19 12.82
CA GLN A 16 -22.54 1.84 11.52
C GLN A 16 -22.39 0.81 10.41
N VAL A 17 -23.15 1.02 9.34
CA VAL A 17 -23.09 0.18 8.14
C VAL A 17 -22.98 1.10 6.93
N ALA A 18 -22.09 0.75 6.02
CA ALA A 18 -22.01 1.41 4.73
C ALA A 18 -22.01 0.38 3.60
N TYR A 19 -22.55 0.78 2.46
CA TYR A 19 -22.55 -0.05 1.26
C TYR A 19 -22.66 0.82 0.00
N VAL A 20 -22.24 0.26 -1.12
CA VAL A 20 -22.39 0.89 -2.43
C VAL A 20 -23.64 0.31 -3.08
N ALA A 21 -24.57 1.17 -3.50
CA ALA A 21 -25.77 0.70 -4.18
C ALA A 21 -26.24 1.63 -5.27
N GLN A 22 -26.82 1.01 -6.28
CA GLN A 22 -27.59 1.67 -7.31
C GLN A 22 -29.07 1.45 -6.99
N ARG A 23 -29.78 2.55 -6.73
CA ARG A 23 -31.24 2.57 -6.57
C ARG A 23 -31.85 3.39 -7.70
N ASP A 24 -33.08 3.05 -8.08
CA ASP A 24 -33.91 3.81 -9.02
C ASP A 24 -33.36 3.98 -10.44
N SER A 25 -32.49 3.08 -10.89
CA SER A 25 -32.13 3.01 -12.30
C SER A 25 -33.10 2.10 -13.04
N SER A 26 -33.58 2.55 -14.21
CA SER A 26 -34.35 1.68 -15.08
C SER A 26 -33.46 0.53 -15.55
N ASP A 27 -34.02 -0.68 -15.66
CA ASP A 27 -33.30 -1.85 -16.18
C ASP A 27 -32.83 -1.66 -17.64
N LYS A 28 -33.28 -0.56 -18.29
CA LYS A 28 -32.94 -0.13 -19.65
C LYS A 28 -31.94 1.04 -19.71
N ALA A 29 -31.44 1.53 -18.57
CA ALA A 29 -30.49 2.63 -18.57
C ALA A 29 -29.15 2.18 -19.15
N LEU A 30 -28.66 2.89 -20.17
CA LEU A 30 -27.37 2.62 -20.83
C LEU A 30 -26.15 2.83 -19.90
N GLN A 31 -26.35 3.53 -18.79
CA GLN A 31 -25.34 3.76 -17.75
C GLN A 31 -25.95 3.59 -16.37
N GLN A 32 -25.19 2.94 -15.51
CA GLN A 32 -25.52 2.68 -14.12
C GLN A 32 -24.66 3.57 -13.23
N PHE A 33 -25.29 4.25 -12.25
CA PHE A 33 -24.57 5.10 -11.30
C PHE A 33 -24.80 4.61 -9.89
N TYR A 34 -23.71 4.18 -9.26
CA TYR A 34 -23.72 3.80 -7.86
C TYR A 34 -23.63 5.04 -6.96
N GLY A 35 -24.22 4.91 -5.78
CA GLY A 35 -24.09 5.86 -4.67
C GLY A 35 -23.58 5.14 -3.42
N LEU A 36 -23.00 5.93 -2.52
CA LEU A 36 -22.58 5.47 -1.19
C LEU A 36 -23.74 5.67 -0.22
N TRP A 37 -24.14 4.57 0.41
CA TRP A 37 -25.21 4.55 1.39
C TRP A 37 -24.62 4.31 2.78
N PHE A 38 -25.18 4.99 3.76
CA PHE A 38 -24.73 4.95 5.14
C PHE A 38 -25.92 4.82 6.09
N TYR A 39 -25.72 4.03 7.13
CA TYR A 39 -26.64 3.85 8.23
C TYR A 39 -25.88 3.90 9.55
N ARG A 40 -26.53 4.46 10.57
CA ARG A 40 -26.07 4.44 11.97
C ARG A 40 -27.24 4.05 12.86
N GLU A 41 -26.92 3.34 13.94
CA GLU A 41 -27.85 3.09 15.05
C GLU A 41 -28.65 4.36 15.40
N GLY A 42 -29.98 4.24 15.44
CA GLY A 42 -30.92 5.34 15.69
C GLY A 42 -31.49 6.00 14.43
N MET A 43 -30.98 5.69 13.23
CA MET A 43 -31.62 6.07 11.97
C MET A 43 -32.78 5.11 11.65
N ASP A 44 -33.81 5.59 10.95
CA ASP A 44 -34.92 4.75 10.47
C ASP A 44 -34.48 3.87 9.29
N SER A 45 -33.69 4.42 8.37
CA SER A 45 -33.16 3.72 7.21
C SER A 45 -31.81 4.29 6.75
N ALA A 46 -31.10 3.51 5.93
CA ALA A 46 -29.85 3.96 5.30
C ALA A 46 -30.11 5.13 4.34
N GLN A 47 -29.23 6.12 4.35
CA GLN A 47 -29.33 7.32 3.52
C GLN A 47 -28.22 7.36 2.47
N LEU A 48 -28.54 7.93 1.30
CA LEU A 48 -27.56 8.22 0.26
C LEU A 48 -26.70 9.42 0.70
N VAL A 49 -25.43 9.17 1.01
CA VAL A 49 -24.50 10.19 1.49
C VAL A 49 -23.57 10.73 0.40
N VAL A 50 -23.19 9.89 -0.58
CA VAL A 50 -22.35 10.33 -1.71
C VAL A 50 -22.89 9.81 -3.03
N ASN A 51 -22.95 10.66 -4.05
CA ASN A 51 -23.19 10.31 -5.43
C ASN A 51 -22.37 11.22 -6.36
N ARG A 52 -22.40 10.99 -7.68
CA ARG A 52 -21.65 11.79 -8.67
C ARG A 52 -21.90 13.31 -8.65
N LYS A 53 -23.00 13.76 -8.04
CA LYS A 53 -23.38 15.19 -7.91
C LYS A 53 -23.04 15.76 -6.54
N SER A 54 -22.52 14.96 -5.61
CA SER A 54 -22.13 15.42 -4.28
C SER A 54 -20.99 16.42 -4.35
N THR A 55 -21.08 17.49 -3.55
CA THR A 55 -19.99 18.45 -3.39
C THR A 55 -18.72 17.74 -2.92
N GLY A 56 -17.60 17.98 -3.60
CA GLY A 56 -16.32 17.33 -3.32
C GLY A 56 -16.02 16.10 -4.17
N MET A 57 -17.01 15.56 -4.88
CA MET A 57 -16.75 14.59 -5.95
C MET A 57 -16.09 15.28 -7.14
N LYS A 58 -15.00 14.69 -7.66
CA LYS A 58 -14.32 15.21 -8.85
C LYS A 58 -15.25 15.12 -10.05
N LEU A 59 -15.34 16.20 -10.83
CA LEU A 59 -16.15 16.25 -12.04
C LEU A 59 -15.74 15.11 -12.99
N GLY A 60 -16.75 14.42 -13.54
CA GLY A 60 -16.52 13.26 -14.41
C GLY A 60 -16.27 11.94 -13.67
N MET A 61 -16.37 11.92 -12.34
CA MET A 61 -16.27 10.69 -11.54
C MET A 61 -17.59 10.31 -10.86
N THR A 62 -17.71 9.03 -10.50
CA THR A 62 -18.83 8.46 -9.73
C THR A 62 -18.30 7.53 -8.65
N VAL A 63 -19.14 7.14 -7.69
CA VAL A 63 -18.81 6.05 -6.75
C VAL A 63 -18.64 4.76 -7.56
N SER A 64 -17.54 4.04 -7.31
CA SER A 64 -17.20 2.80 -8.01
C SER A 64 -17.64 1.59 -7.21
N GLU A 65 -18.29 0.62 -7.87
CA GLU A 65 -18.60 -0.68 -7.27
C GLU A 65 -17.37 -1.60 -7.11
N TYR A 66 -16.24 -1.27 -7.74
CA TYR A 66 -15.02 -2.08 -7.69
C TYR A 66 -14.03 -1.67 -6.61
N GLY A 67 -14.27 -0.52 -5.96
CA GLY A 67 -13.40 -0.02 -4.90
C GLY A 67 -13.68 -0.66 -3.54
N THR A 68 -12.64 -0.75 -2.72
CA THR A 68 -12.76 -1.16 -1.32
C THR A 68 -13.53 -0.11 -0.53
N LEU A 69 -14.45 -0.56 0.33
CA LEU A 69 -15.17 0.27 1.28
C LEU A 69 -14.71 -0.06 2.70
N SER A 70 -14.31 0.95 3.48
CA SER A 70 -13.81 0.74 4.85
C SER A 70 -14.02 1.96 5.73
N PHE A 71 -14.30 1.73 7.01
CA PHE A 71 -14.29 2.78 8.03
C PHE A 71 -12.87 3.08 8.52
N SER A 72 -12.65 4.31 8.98
CA SER A 72 -11.51 4.62 9.85
C SER A 72 -11.68 3.96 11.22
N LYS A 73 -10.59 3.77 11.96
CA LYS A 73 -10.59 3.13 13.28
C LYS A 73 -11.55 3.79 14.27
N ASN A 74 -11.59 5.12 14.29
CA ASN A 74 -12.52 5.89 15.14
C ASN A 74 -13.95 5.97 14.58
N ASN A 75 -14.21 5.45 13.38
CA ASN A 75 -15.50 5.47 12.68
C ASN A 75 -16.01 6.89 12.34
N SER A 76 -15.10 7.86 12.17
CA SER A 76 -15.44 9.22 11.72
C SER A 76 -15.32 9.41 10.20
N ARG A 77 -14.57 8.54 9.51
CA ARG A 77 -14.38 8.61 8.06
C ARG A 77 -14.76 7.30 7.39
N LEU A 78 -15.26 7.41 6.17
CA LEU A 78 -15.59 6.31 5.29
C LEU A 78 -14.77 6.43 4.00
N PHE A 79 -13.90 5.46 3.76
CA PHE A 79 -13.10 5.37 2.55
C PHE A 79 -13.84 4.55 1.51
N PHE A 80 -13.88 5.05 0.28
CA PHE A 80 -14.57 4.41 -0.83
C PHE A 80 -13.79 4.60 -2.14
N GLY A 81 -14.06 3.76 -3.13
CA GLY A 81 -13.53 3.96 -4.47
C GLY A 81 -14.42 4.86 -5.31
N SER A 82 -13.80 5.75 -6.08
CA SER A 82 -14.43 6.47 -7.18
C SER A 82 -13.83 6.05 -8.52
N SER A 83 -14.58 6.15 -9.60
CA SER A 83 -14.11 5.82 -10.95
C SER A 83 -14.56 6.90 -11.93
N ALA A 84 -13.86 6.99 -13.06
CA ALA A 84 -14.29 7.85 -14.16
C ALA A 84 -15.62 7.34 -14.74
N ILE A 85 -16.50 8.27 -15.11
CA ILE A 85 -17.74 7.94 -15.83
C ILE A 85 -17.36 7.58 -17.27
N LEU A 86 -17.44 6.30 -17.60
CA LEU A 86 -17.20 5.81 -18.95
C LEU A 86 -18.39 6.15 -19.86
N PRO A 87 -18.17 6.53 -21.13
CA PRO A 87 -19.24 6.71 -22.10
C PRO A 87 -20.13 5.46 -22.21
N PRO A 88 -21.43 5.60 -22.49
CA PRO A 88 -22.30 4.45 -22.71
C PRO A 88 -21.75 3.64 -23.89
N ARG A 89 -21.82 2.31 -23.80
CA ARG A 89 -21.53 1.46 -24.95
C ARG A 89 -22.55 1.76 -26.04
N ASP A 90 -22.06 1.96 -27.26
CA ASP A 90 -22.92 2.05 -28.43
C ASP A 90 -23.50 0.67 -28.74
N THR A 91 -24.81 0.54 -28.58
CA THR A 91 -25.58 -0.68 -28.86
C THR A 91 -26.36 -0.58 -30.18
N THR A 92 -26.18 0.49 -30.96
CA THR A 92 -26.90 0.70 -32.23
C THR A 92 -26.34 -0.15 -33.38
N VAL A 93 -25.07 -0.54 -33.29
CA VAL A 93 -24.38 -1.39 -34.26
C VAL A 93 -24.13 -2.78 -33.64
N PRO A 94 -24.49 -3.88 -34.33
CA PRO A 94 -24.14 -5.23 -33.90
C PRO A 94 -22.64 -5.40 -33.71
N ASP A 95 -22.20 -6.16 -32.70
CA ASP A 95 -20.77 -6.32 -32.42
C ASP A 95 -19.98 -6.94 -33.59
N ILE A 96 -20.63 -7.75 -34.44
CA ILE A 96 -20.01 -8.31 -35.66
C ILE A 96 -19.71 -7.26 -36.74
N ASP A 97 -20.44 -6.16 -36.74
CA ASP A 97 -20.28 -5.07 -37.71
C ASP A 97 -19.34 -3.97 -37.17
N LYS A 98 -18.87 -4.10 -35.91
CA LYS A 98 -17.91 -3.17 -35.33
C LYS A 98 -16.49 -3.52 -35.78
N VAL A 99 -15.83 -2.53 -36.38
CA VAL A 99 -14.39 -2.63 -36.67
C VAL A 99 -13.61 -2.48 -35.36
N SER A 100 -12.85 -3.53 -35.00
CA SER A 100 -11.90 -3.46 -33.89
C SER A 100 -10.60 -2.85 -34.40
N LEU A 101 -10.24 -1.66 -33.89
CA LEU A 101 -8.99 -0.97 -34.22
C LEU A 101 -8.16 -0.79 -32.96
N ASP A 102 -6.93 -1.31 -32.99
CA ASP A 102 -5.93 -1.04 -31.97
C ASP A 102 -5.13 0.21 -32.38
N ILE A 103 -5.34 1.33 -31.69
CA ILE A 103 -4.54 2.55 -31.86
C ILE A 103 -3.56 2.62 -30.69
N TRP A 104 -2.27 2.77 -30.99
CA TRP A 104 -1.23 2.89 -29.99
C TRP A 104 -0.15 3.88 -30.42
N HIS A 105 0.35 4.69 -29.48
CA HIS A 105 1.43 5.63 -29.70
C HIS A 105 2.64 5.37 -28.77
N TYR A 106 3.86 5.56 -29.27
CA TYR A 106 5.11 5.25 -28.55
C TYR A 106 5.36 6.04 -27.24
N LYS A 107 4.58 7.10 -27.01
CA LYS A 107 4.62 7.91 -25.78
C LYS A 107 3.65 7.42 -24.71
N GLU A 108 2.84 6.41 -25.01
CA GLU A 108 1.91 5.86 -24.04
C GLU A 108 2.64 5.03 -22.99
N ASP A 109 2.11 5.05 -21.76
CA ASP A 109 2.68 4.37 -20.60
C ASP A 109 2.99 2.89 -20.83
N TYR A 110 2.15 2.21 -21.60
CA TYR A 110 2.20 0.77 -21.80
C TYR A 110 2.16 0.42 -23.28
N LEU A 111 2.91 -0.62 -23.66
CA LEU A 111 2.80 -1.28 -24.96
C LEU A 111 1.36 -1.75 -25.21
N GLN A 112 0.95 -1.79 -26.48
CA GLN A 112 -0.39 -2.19 -26.89
C GLN A 112 -0.80 -3.56 -26.31
N THR A 113 0.10 -4.54 -26.30
CA THR A 113 -0.17 -5.87 -25.74
C THR A 113 -0.46 -5.83 -24.24
N VAL A 114 0.24 -4.95 -23.51
CA VAL A 114 0.02 -4.74 -22.08
C VAL A 114 -1.31 -4.03 -21.82
N GLN A 115 -1.71 -3.10 -22.69
CA GLN A 115 -3.03 -2.45 -22.62
C GLN A 115 -4.17 -3.47 -22.79
N GLN A 116 -4.06 -4.39 -23.75
CA GLN A 116 -5.06 -5.44 -23.96
C GLN A 116 -5.19 -6.36 -22.73
N VAL A 117 -4.06 -6.80 -22.16
CA VAL A 117 -4.05 -7.63 -20.93
C VAL A 117 -4.67 -6.89 -19.74
N ARG A 118 -4.44 -5.57 -19.65
CA ARG A 118 -4.93 -4.73 -18.56
C ARG A 118 -6.35 -4.22 -18.76
N ALA A 119 -6.93 -4.31 -19.96
CA ALA A 119 -8.20 -3.66 -20.30
C ALA A 119 -9.30 -3.93 -19.26
N ASN A 120 -9.49 -5.19 -18.87
CA ASN A 120 -10.49 -5.56 -17.85
C ASN A 120 -10.20 -4.97 -16.46
N ARG A 121 -8.93 -4.86 -16.09
CA ARG A 121 -8.50 -4.30 -14.81
C ARG A 121 -8.64 -2.78 -14.80
N ASP A 122 -8.20 -2.13 -15.87
CA ASP A 122 -8.24 -0.68 -16.02
C ASP A 122 -9.70 -0.19 -16.18
N MET A 123 -10.61 -1.00 -16.75
CA MET A 123 -12.06 -0.76 -16.71
C MET A 123 -12.67 -0.84 -15.29
N ARG A 124 -12.03 -1.58 -14.38
CA ARG A 124 -12.44 -1.73 -12.97
C ARG A 124 -11.60 -0.87 -12.04
N GLU A 125 -10.77 0.02 -12.58
CA GLU A 125 -9.92 0.88 -11.79
C GLU A 125 -10.78 1.79 -10.91
N SER A 126 -10.37 1.89 -9.65
CA SER A 126 -11.01 2.75 -8.68
C SER A 126 -9.95 3.51 -7.89
N PHE A 127 -10.29 4.73 -7.54
CA PHE A 127 -9.41 5.68 -6.89
C PHE A 127 -9.96 6.00 -5.51
N LEU A 128 -9.10 5.93 -4.51
CA LEU A 128 -9.46 6.23 -3.13
C LEU A 128 -10.04 7.66 -3.00
N ALA A 129 -11.22 7.73 -2.40
CA ALA A 129 -11.86 8.92 -1.91
C ALA A 129 -12.28 8.71 -0.45
N VAL A 130 -12.55 9.80 0.25
CA VAL A 130 -12.98 9.78 1.65
C VAL A 130 -14.22 10.64 1.82
N TYR A 131 -15.12 10.16 2.66
CA TYR A 131 -16.29 10.87 3.16
C TYR A 131 -16.15 11.04 4.67
N ASP A 132 -16.21 12.27 5.15
CA ASP A 132 -16.28 12.55 6.58
C ASP A 132 -17.73 12.45 7.05
N ILE A 133 -17.95 11.61 8.06
CA ILE A 133 -19.29 11.19 8.45
C ILE A 133 -20.01 12.28 9.25
N GLU A 134 -19.29 13.12 9.99
CA GLU A 134 -19.89 14.15 10.84
C GLU A 134 -20.19 15.43 10.06
N THR A 135 -19.26 15.84 9.22
CA THR A 135 -19.35 17.11 8.49
C THR A 135 -19.87 16.94 7.06
N GLY A 136 -19.87 15.72 6.53
CA GLY A 136 -20.42 15.40 5.21
C GLY A 136 -19.53 15.79 4.03
N TRP A 137 -18.29 16.23 4.26
CA TRP A 137 -17.41 16.58 3.14
C TRP A 137 -16.86 15.33 2.45
N VAL A 138 -16.59 15.48 1.14
CA VAL A 138 -15.94 14.46 0.31
C VAL A 138 -14.63 14.99 -0.23
N LYS A 139 -13.57 14.16 -0.23
CA LYS A 139 -12.32 14.46 -0.94
C LYS A 139 -11.87 13.29 -1.79
N GLN A 140 -11.44 13.60 -3.00
CA GLN A 140 -10.69 12.67 -3.84
C GLN A 140 -9.22 12.66 -3.39
N LEU A 141 -8.68 11.47 -3.09
CA LEU A 141 -7.31 11.32 -2.58
C LEU A 141 -6.39 10.68 -3.63
N ALA A 142 -6.89 9.69 -4.36
CA ALA A 142 -6.19 9.10 -5.49
C ALA A 142 -6.80 9.55 -6.82
N PHE A 143 -6.04 9.47 -7.91
CA PHE A 143 -6.50 9.74 -9.28
C PHE A 143 -5.54 9.05 -10.27
N ARG A 144 -5.80 9.12 -11.57
CA ARG A 144 -5.01 8.39 -12.59
C ARG A 144 -3.50 8.67 -12.49
N GLU A 145 -3.13 9.92 -12.21
CA GLU A 145 -1.75 10.38 -12.08
C GLU A 145 -1.14 10.07 -10.70
N LEU A 146 -1.96 9.78 -9.68
CA LEU A 146 -1.55 9.36 -8.34
C LEU A 146 -2.48 8.22 -7.85
N PRO A 147 -2.37 7.01 -8.44
CA PRO A 147 -3.38 5.98 -8.28
C PRO A 147 -3.28 5.24 -6.94
N THR A 148 -2.08 5.18 -6.36
CA THR A 148 -1.84 4.46 -5.11
C THR A 148 -1.75 5.45 -3.96
N VAL A 149 -2.69 5.32 -3.01
CA VAL A 149 -2.67 6.06 -1.74
C VAL A 149 -2.72 5.05 -0.60
N VAL A 150 -1.73 5.10 0.27
CA VAL A 150 -1.66 4.28 1.46
C VAL A 150 -2.25 5.06 2.63
N ILE A 151 -3.34 4.54 3.16
CA ILE A 151 -4.03 5.06 4.35
C ILE A 151 -3.14 4.84 5.58
N THR A 152 -2.99 5.87 6.40
CA THR A 152 -2.18 5.82 7.63
C THR A 152 -3.07 5.83 8.88
N ASN A 153 -2.51 5.37 9.99
CA ASN A 153 -3.16 5.32 11.30
C ASN A 153 -4.56 4.71 11.22
N GLU A 154 -4.70 3.63 10.46
CA GLU A 154 -5.97 2.91 10.27
C GLU A 154 -7.14 3.82 9.82
N GLY A 155 -6.83 4.89 9.07
CA GLY A 155 -7.82 5.85 8.56
C GLY A 155 -7.98 7.11 9.38
N ASP A 156 -7.48 7.12 10.61
CA ASP A 156 -7.56 8.26 11.53
C ASP A 156 -6.43 9.28 11.29
N GLY A 157 -5.46 8.97 10.43
CA GLY A 157 -4.33 9.86 10.15
C GLY A 157 -4.74 11.09 9.34
N ASP A 158 -4.09 12.22 9.57
CA ASP A 158 -4.32 13.45 8.78
C ASP A 158 -3.46 13.52 7.51
N GLN A 159 -2.44 12.68 7.41
CA GLN A 159 -1.51 12.62 6.29
C GLN A 159 -1.43 11.19 5.76
N PHE A 160 -1.80 10.99 4.50
CA PHE A 160 -1.62 9.74 3.77
C PHE A 160 -0.45 9.83 2.81
N VAL A 161 -0.04 8.68 2.26
CA VAL A 161 1.12 8.62 1.37
C VAL A 161 0.68 8.23 -0.03
N GLY A 162 0.88 9.14 -0.98
CA GLY A 162 0.69 8.88 -2.40
C GLY A 162 1.97 8.30 -3.02
N ILE A 163 1.84 7.27 -3.84
CA ILE A 163 2.95 6.69 -4.60
C ILE A 163 2.52 6.60 -6.06
N THR A 164 3.34 7.10 -6.97
CA THR A 164 3.04 7.03 -8.40
C THR A 164 4.30 6.83 -9.22
N ASP A 165 4.14 6.09 -10.31
CA ASP A 165 5.10 5.94 -11.39
C ASP A 165 4.62 6.66 -12.67
N PHE A 166 3.52 7.44 -12.58
CA PHE A 166 2.97 8.17 -13.70
C PHE A 166 4.02 9.11 -14.32
N GLY A 167 4.14 9.10 -15.65
CA GLY A 167 5.20 9.82 -16.36
C GLY A 167 6.54 9.08 -16.46
N ASN A 168 6.78 8.04 -15.65
CA ASN A 168 8.02 7.25 -15.61
C ASN A 168 7.85 5.82 -16.16
N ARG A 169 6.71 5.52 -16.80
CA ARG A 169 6.36 4.17 -17.28
C ARG A 169 6.96 3.80 -18.62
N VAL A 170 7.22 4.77 -19.50
CA VAL A 170 7.82 4.50 -20.82
C VAL A 170 9.20 3.87 -20.66
N GLU A 171 10.03 4.40 -19.74
CA GLU A 171 11.39 3.90 -19.48
C GLU A 171 11.42 2.44 -19.00
N SER A 172 10.36 2.00 -18.30
CA SER A 172 10.25 0.62 -17.80
C SER A 172 10.28 -0.45 -18.89
N GLN A 173 9.97 -0.08 -20.14
CA GLN A 173 9.97 -1.00 -21.28
C GLN A 173 11.38 -1.54 -21.61
N TRP A 174 12.44 -0.87 -21.17
CA TRP A 174 13.83 -1.32 -21.33
C TRP A 174 14.63 -1.41 -20.03
N THR A 175 14.21 -0.73 -18.96
CA THR A 175 14.86 -0.86 -17.63
C THR A 175 14.26 -1.96 -16.75
N GLY A 176 13.06 -2.45 -17.08
CA GLY A 176 12.33 -3.46 -16.32
C GLY A 176 11.71 -2.94 -15.01
N ASN A 177 11.92 -1.68 -14.65
CA ASN A 177 11.40 -1.05 -13.43
C ASN A 177 10.98 0.40 -13.70
N THR A 178 10.06 0.92 -12.88
CA THR A 178 9.65 2.33 -12.92
C THR A 178 10.22 3.10 -11.75
N ARG A 179 10.64 4.33 -11.99
CA ARG A 179 10.90 5.30 -10.91
C ARG A 179 9.58 5.78 -10.30
N LYS A 180 9.62 6.11 -9.01
CA LYS A 180 8.43 6.49 -8.25
C LYS A 180 8.57 7.87 -7.65
N ASP A 181 7.50 8.65 -7.73
CA ASP A 181 7.31 9.84 -6.94
C ASP A 181 6.49 9.51 -5.70
N VAL A 182 6.86 10.11 -4.58
CA VAL A 182 6.24 9.89 -3.27
C VAL A 182 5.73 11.22 -2.75
N TYR A 183 4.46 11.25 -2.36
CA TYR A 183 3.74 12.42 -1.89
C TYR A 183 3.18 12.20 -0.48
N LEU A 184 3.09 13.27 0.29
CA LEU A 184 2.20 13.35 1.45
C LEU A 184 0.89 14.02 1.03
N ILE A 185 -0.24 13.42 1.39
CA ILE A 185 -1.58 13.90 1.04
C ILE A 185 -2.29 14.28 2.33
N ASP A 186 -2.65 15.56 2.42
CA ASP A 186 -3.49 16.06 3.50
C ASP A 186 -4.94 15.60 3.24
N VAL A 187 -5.48 14.78 4.13
CA VAL A 187 -6.82 14.17 3.95
C VAL A 187 -7.96 15.18 3.99
N ASN A 188 -7.80 16.26 4.77
CA ASN A 188 -8.82 17.27 4.99
C ASN A 188 -8.95 18.21 3.77
N THR A 189 -7.85 18.42 3.04
CA THR A 189 -7.81 19.32 1.88
C THR A 189 -7.73 18.58 0.54
N GLY A 190 -7.24 17.35 0.52
CA GLY A 190 -6.90 16.58 -0.68
C GLY A 190 -5.61 17.04 -1.37
N LYS A 191 -4.84 17.94 -0.76
CA LYS A 191 -3.61 18.47 -1.37
C LYS A 191 -2.45 17.49 -1.21
N ALA A 192 -1.76 17.20 -2.32
CA ALA A 192 -0.56 16.38 -2.34
C ALA A 192 0.71 17.26 -2.36
N ARG A 193 1.71 16.90 -1.55
CA ARG A 193 3.03 17.53 -1.50
C ARG A 193 4.11 16.49 -1.78
N LEU A 194 4.92 16.73 -2.81
CA LEU A 194 6.04 15.86 -3.17
C LEU A 194 7.08 15.85 -2.05
N ILE A 195 7.50 14.65 -1.64
CA ILE A 195 8.57 14.45 -0.63
C ILE A 195 9.77 13.69 -1.17
N LYS A 196 9.59 12.91 -2.24
CA LYS A 196 10.68 12.24 -2.95
C LYS A 196 10.32 12.11 -4.42
N GLU A 197 11.10 12.77 -5.26
CA GLU A 197 11.01 12.68 -6.71
C GLU A 197 11.93 11.59 -7.25
N ASN A 198 11.48 10.92 -8.32
CA ASN A 198 12.24 9.98 -9.13
C ASN A 198 13.02 8.96 -8.30
N LEU A 199 12.36 8.37 -7.29
CA LEU A 199 12.93 7.29 -6.51
C LEU A 199 13.18 6.08 -7.42
N ASP A 200 14.45 5.77 -7.61
CA ASP A 200 14.90 4.49 -8.12
C ASP A 200 15.20 3.58 -6.92
N GLY A 201 14.20 2.78 -6.55
CA GLY A 201 14.22 2.12 -5.25
C GLY A 201 12.95 1.36 -4.89
N VAL A 202 12.94 0.84 -3.66
CA VAL A 202 11.80 0.11 -3.11
C VAL A 202 11.03 1.00 -2.14
N ILE A 203 9.76 1.21 -2.47
CA ILE A 203 8.75 1.76 -1.57
C ILE A 203 7.42 1.03 -1.81
N ASN A 204 6.74 0.70 -0.71
CA ASN A 204 5.41 0.10 -0.64
C ASN A 204 4.81 0.40 0.74
N ALA A 205 3.61 -0.12 1.02
CA ALA A 205 2.90 0.13 2.28
C ALA A 205 3.70 -0.25 3.55
N ASN A 206 4.56 -1.28 3.50
CA ASN A 206 5.37 -1.70 4.66
C ASN A 206 6.45 -0.68 5.04
N TYR A 207 6.80 0.22 4.12
CA TYR A 207 7.74 1.31 4.38
C TYR A 207 7.05 2.59 4.86
N ILE A 208 5.75 2.56 5.09
CA ILE A 208 5.02 3.68 5.68
C ILE A 208 4.75 3.34 7.13
N SER A 209 5.06 4.26 8.04
CA SER A 209 4.92 3.99 9.45
C SER A 209 3.43 3.87 9.82
N PRO A 210 3.06 2.97 10.75
CA PRO A 210 1.68 2.76 11.14
C PRO A 210 0.94 4.03 11.53
N SER A 211 1.58 4.97 12.25
CA SER A 211 0.94 6.24 12.61
C SER A 211 0.94 7.28 11.49
N GLY A 212 1.63 7.02 10.37
CA GLY A 212 1.76 7.94 9.23
C GLY A 212 2.79 9.06 9.40
N LYS A 213 3.52 9.09 10.51
CA LYS A 213 4.53 10.12 10.79
C LYS A 213 5.77 10.01 9.92
N TYR A 214 6.09 8.81 9.45
CA TYR A 214 7.32 8.54 8.72
C TYR A 214 7.06 7.76 7.43
N VAL A 215 7.81 8.12 6.40
CA VAL A 215 7.86 7.40 5.13
C VAL A 215 9.28 6.96 4.88
N ALA A 216 9.52 5.66 4.83
CA ALA A 216 10.81 5.08 4.52
C ALA A 216 10.87 4.61 3.06
N TRP A 217 12.07 4.37 2.58
CA TRP A 217 12.33 3.69 1.31
C TRP A 217 13.73 3.09 1.29
N TYR A 218 13.95 2.16 0.37
CA TYR A 218 15.28 1.72 -0.02
C TYR A 218 15.66 2.42 -1.33
N ASP A 219 16.88 2.94 -1.42
CA ASP A 219 17.41 3.61 -2.62
C ASP A 219 18.47 2.71 -3.26
N TYR A 220 18.28 2.34 -4.54
CA TYR A 220 19.19 1.41 -5.23
C TYR A 220 20.58 2.01 -5.46
N LYS A 221 20.64 3.31 -5.77
CA LYS A 221 21.91 4.01 -6.07
C LYS A 221 22.85 4.03 -4.87
N THR A 222 22.31 4.35 -3.69
CA THR A 222 23.07 4.44 -2.44
C THR A 222 23.09 3.14 -1.65
N LYS A 223 22.26 2.16 -2.05
CA LYS A 223 22.09 0.84 -1.42
C LYS A 223 21.73 0.93 0.06
N ALA A 224 20.93 1.95 0.41
CA ALA A 224 20.65 2.33 1.78
C ALA A 224 19.16 2.60 2.05
N TYR A 225 18.77 2.50 3.32
CA TYR A 225 17.44 2.83 3.80
C TYR A 225 17.39 4.29 4.27
N PHE A 226 16.39 5.01 3.81
CA PHE A 226 16.10 6.38 4.22
C PHE A 226 14.76 6.45 4.93
N VAL A 227 14.58 7.51 5.72
CA VAL A 227 13.28 7.92 6.26
C VAL A 227 13.07 9.41 6.06
N HIS A 228 11.83 9.79 5.72
CA HIS A 228 11.33 11.15 5.72
C HIS A 228 10.31 11.34 6.85
N ASP A 229 10.42 12.43 7.60
CA ASP A 229 9.57 12.75 8.78
C ASP A 229 8.46 13.79 8.51
N GLY A 230 8.27 14.12 7.24
CA GLY A 230 7.38 15.18 6.80
C GLY A 230 8.11 16.44 6.36
N ASN A 231 9.33 16.67 6.83
CA ASN A 231 10.13 17.85 6.45
C ASN A 231 11.44 17.48 5.76
N THR A 232 12.16 16.49 6.30
CA THR A 232 13.49 16.15 5.81
C THR A 232 13.67 14.64 5.70
N ALA A 233 14.55 14.23 4.78
CA ALA A 233 14.98 12.85 4.64
C ALA A 233 16.35 12.63 5.31
N ARG A 234 16.56 11.45 5.90
CA ARG A 234 17.85 11.02 6.48
C ARG A 234 18.13 9.56 6.18
N ASN A 235 19.41 9.22 6.06
CA ASN A 235 19.87 7.84 5.86
C ASN A 235 19.97 7.12 7.21
N LEU A 236 19.21 6.04 7.38
CA LEU A 236 19.18 5.26 8.62
C LEU A 236 20.21 4.13 8.65
N SER A 237 20.74 3.72 7.50
CA SER A 237 21.65 2.58 7.38
C SER A 237 23.09 2.98 7.03
N ALA A 238 23.43 4.26 7.05
CA ALA A 238 24.72 4.78 6.58
C ALA A 238 25.95 4.15 7.27
N THR A 239 25.83 3.78 8.54
CA THR A 239 26.93 3.20 9.33
C THR A 239 27.00 1.67 9.24
N ILE A 240 26.03 1.01 8.61
CA ILE A 240 26.05 -0.44 8.40
C ILE A 240 27.07 -0.77 7.31
N LYS A 241 28.03 -1.64 7.65
CA LYS A 241 29.12 -2.02 6.73
C LYS A 241 28.86 -3.32 5.96
N VAL A 242 27.85 -4.07 6.35
CA VAL A 242 27.40 -5.27 5.62
C VAL A 242 26.41 -4.86 4.53
N LYS A 243 26.29 -5.69 3.50
CA LYS A 243 25.32 -5.46 2.42
C LYS A 243 23.90 -5.76 2.92
N LEU A 244 22.97 -4.85 2.62
CA LEU A 244 21.54 -4.98 2.91
C LEU A 244 20.72 -5.42 1.68
N TYR A 245 21.41 -5.89 0.64
CA TYR A 245 20.84 -6.32 -0.63
C TYR A 245 21.35 -7.70 -1.00
N ASP A 246 20.62 -8.37 -1.89
CA ASP A 246 20.91 -9.72 -2.33
C ASP A 246 22.31 -9.82 -2.96
N GLU A 247 23.22 -10.46 -2.24
CA GLU A 247 24.59 -10.69 -2.67
C GLU A 247 24.71 -11.75 -3.77
N GLY A 248 23.67 -12.57 -3.97
CA GLY A 248 23.61 -13.59 -5.01
C GLY A 248 23.02 -13.09 -6.33
N HIS A 249 22.72 -11.79 -6.43
CA HIS A 249 22.16 -11.21 -7.64
C HIS A 249 23.14 -11.27 -8.81
N ASP A 250 22.77 -11.98 -9.88
CA ASP A 250 23.59 -12.22 -11.07
C ASP A 250 22.84 -11.81 -12.35
N SER A 251 22.39 -10.55 -12.38
CA SER A 251 21.73 -9.97 -13.54
C SER A 251 22.11 -8.49 -13.68
N PRO A 252 21.90 -7.86 -14.85
CA PRO A 252 22.35 -6.49 -15.08
C PRO A 252 21.55 -5.41 -14.33
N SER A 253 20.47 -5.78 -13.61
CA SER A 253 19.70 -4.86 -12.79
C SER A 253 20.34 -4.60 -11.42
N GLU A 254 19.84 -3.60 -10.69
CA GLU A 254 20.25 -3.38 -9.31
C GLU A 254 19.74 -4.51 -8.39
N PRO A 255 20.56 -4.99 -7.43
CA PRO A 255 20.15 -6.05 -6.52
C PRO A 255 19.05 -5.56 -5.58
N SER A 256 18.03 -6.40 -5.39
CA SER A 256 16.96 -6.11 -4.44
C SER A 256 17.46 -6.09 -3.00
N PRO A 257 16.92 -5.22 -2.13
CA PRO A 257 17.20 -5.30 -0.70
C PRO A 257 16.70 -6.63 -0.12
N TYR A 258 17.31 -7.11 0.96
CA TYR A 258 16.74 -8.24 1.72
C TYR A 258 15.39 -7.91 2.38
N GLY A 259 15.07 -6.62 2.50
CA GLY A 259 13.73 -6.12 2.81
C GLY A 259 13.57 -5.56 4.21
N GLY A 260 12.48 -4.83 4.41
CA GLY A 260 12.04 -4.39 5.74
C GLY A 260 11.27 -5.51 6.44
N MET A 261 11.56 -5.72 7.73
CA MET A 261 10.80 -6.63 8.60
C MET A 261 9.53 -5.96 9.13
N GLY A 262 9.58 -4.65 9.40
CA GLY A 262 8.43 -3.88 9.89
C GLY A 262 8.84 -2.80 10.89
N TRP A 263 7.84 -2.06 11.36
CA TRP A 263 8.00 -0.93 12.29
C TRP A 263 7.90 -1.40 13.74
N GLN A 264 8.73 -0.84 14.62
CA GLN A 264 8.57 -1.00 16.06
C GLN A 264 7.36 -0.19 16.55
N SER A 265 6.71 -0.64 17.62
CA SER A 265 5.67 0.11 18.32
C SER A 265 6.07 1.58 18.57
N GLY A 266 5.09 2.49 18.37
CA GLY A 266 5.31 3.93 18.48
C GLY A 266 6.16 4.54 17.36
N ASP A 267 6.36 3.84 16.25
CA ASP A 267 7.17 4.23 15.08
C ASP A 267 8.63 4.56 15.45
N SER A 268 9.14 3.96 16.52
CA SER A 268 10.42 4.32 17.12
C SER A 268 11.63 3.72 16.41
N ALA A 269 11.44 2.63 15.65
CA ALA A 269 12.49 2.01 14.85
C ALA A 269 11.90 1.32 13.62
N LEU A 270 12.73 1.19 12.58
CA LEU A 270 12.48 0.34 11.42
C LEU A 270 13.41 -0.87 11.50
N TYR A 271 12.85 -2.07 11.40
CA TYR A 271 13.64 -3.29 11.31
C TYR A 271 13.87 -3.66 9.84
N VAL A 272 15.10 -3.98 9.48
CA VAL A 272 15.49 -4.40 8.12
C VAL A 272 16.37 -5.63 8.17
N TYR A 273 16.47 -6.36 7.06
CA TYR A 273 17.29 -7.55 6.95
C TYR A 273 18.64 -7.26 6.29
N ASP A 274 19.67 -7.97 6.74
CA ASP A 274 20.75 -8.39 5.86
C ASP A 274 20.54 -9.86 5.42
N ARG A 275 21.55 -10.49 4.83
CA ARG A 275 21.44 -11.89 4.40
C ARG A 275 21.00 -12.83 5.53
N PHE A 276 21.59 -12.70 6.73
CA PHE A 276 21.46 -13.67 7.82
C PHE A 276 20.56 -13.19 8.96
N GLU A 277 20.53 -11.89 9.25
CA GLU A 277 19.97 -11.37 10.50
C GLU A 277 19.20 -10.06 10.35
N VAL A 278 18.60 -9.63 11.46
CA VAL A 278 17.78 -8.43 11.59
C VAL A 278 18.62 -7.28 12.15
N TRP A 279 18.51 -6.13 11.51
CA TRP A 279 19.02 -4.85 12.00
C TRP A 279 17.88 -3.98 12.50
N LYS A 280 18.06 -3.37 13.67
CA LYS A 280 17.20 -2.32 14.21
C LYS A 280 17.77 -0.96 13.82
N LEU A 281 17.00 -0.17 13.09
CA LEU A 281 17.34 1.21 12.73
C LEU A 281 16.52 2.16 13.59
N ASP A 282 17.18 2.96 14.43
CA ASP A 282 16.53 4.00 15.21
C ASP A 282 15.94 5.07 14.29
N ILE A 283 14.65 5.41 14.45
CA ILE A 283 13.99 6.30 13.51
C ILE A 283 14.56 7.71 13.57
N SER A 284 15.07 8.15 14.72
CA SER A 284 15.64 9.48 14.89
C SER A 284 16.98 9.65 14.16
N GLY A 285 17.63 8.53 13.80
CA GLY A 285 18.94 8.52 13.17
C GLY A 285 20.09 8.92 14.11
N LYS A 286 19.84 9.01 15.42
CA LYS A 286 20.83 9.42 16.42
C LYS A 286 21.60 8.25 17.00
N SER A 287 20.97 7.07 17.08
CA SER A 287 21.61 5.85 17.56
C SER A 287 22.18 5.04 16.41
N THR A 288 23.32 4.39 16.65
CA THR A 288 23.89 3.46 15.69
C THR A 288 22.97 2.26 15.50
N PRO A 289 22.74 1.79 14.25
CA PRO A 289 22.02 0.56 13.97
C PRO A 289 22.57 -0.64 14.76
N VAL A 290 21.67 -1.47 15.28
CA VAL A 290 22.01 -2.60 16.14
C VAL A 290 21.58 -3.89 15.48
N ARG A 291 22.46 -4.89 15.51
CA ARG A 291 22.13 -6.28 15.15
C ARG A 291 21.31 -6.90 16.26
N VAL A 292 20.07 -7.29 15.96
CA VAL A 292 19.15 -7.80 16.98
C VAL A 292 19.64 -9.11 17.58
N PHE A 293 20.20 -10.00 16.74
CA PHE A 293 20.65 -11.34 17.15
C PHE A 293 22.18 -11.44 17.25
N ALA A 294 22.84 -10.34 17.63
CA ALA A 294 24.31 -10.25 17.67
C ALA A 294 24.95 -11.33 18.56
N ALA A 295 24.33 -11.66 19.69
CA ALA A 295 24.83 -12.66 20.64
C ALA A 295 24.74 -14.10 20.10
N GLN A 296 23.80 -14.35 19.19
CA GLN A 296 23.58 -15.66 18.58
C GLN A 296 24.51 -15.92 17.39
N ASP A 297 25.02 -14.84 16.77
CA ASP A 297 25.89 -14.80 15.58
C ASP A 297 25.45 -15.77 14.46
N PRO A 298 24.21 -15.59 13.93
CA PRO A 298 23.66 -16.47 12.89
C PRO A 298 24.51 -16.45 11.61
N ARG A 299 25.19 -15.33 11.33
CA ARG A 299 26.11 -15.17 10.22
C ARG A 299 27.26 -16.17 10.28
N LYS A 300 27.92 -16.32 11.43
CA LYS A 300 28.99 -17.31 11.61
C LYS A 300 28.49 -18.75 11.49
N LYS A 301 27.21 -18.98 11.74
CA LYS A 301 26.54 -20.30 11.67
C LYS A 301 25.87 -20.57 10.33
N ASN A 302 25.95 -19.66 9.36
CA ASN A 302 25.23 -19.74 8.08
C ASN A 302 23.72 -19.98 8.25
N ILE A 303 23.11 -19.32 9.22
CA ILE A 303 21.66 -19.39 9.49
C ILE A 303 21.00 -18.10 9.03
N VAL A 304 20.04 -18.22 8.11
CA VAL A 304 19.19 -17.13 7.65
C VAL A 304 17.96 -17.06 8.55
N ILE A 305 17.75 -15.90 9.18
CA ILE A 305 16.60 -15.63 10.06
C ILE A 305 15.61 -14.72 9.33
N ARG A 306 14.35 -15.14 9.23
CA ARG A 306 13.25 -14.31 8.71
C ARG A 306 12.04 -14.38 9.63
N ARG A 307 11.35 -13.25 9.82
CA ARG A 307 10.15 -13.20 10.65
C ARG A 307 8.98 -13.83 9.87
N VAL A 308 8.17 -14.61 10.58
CA VAL A 308 6.91 -15.16 10.09
C VAL A 308 5.78 -14.34 10.72
N VAL A 309 5.02 -13.63 9.88
CA VAL A 309 3.87 -12.85 10.34
C VAL A 309 2.70 -13.80 10.62
N THR A 310 2.32 -13.94 11.88
CA THR A 310 1.23 -14.84 12.31
C THR A 310 -0.09 -14.13 12.54
N ASP A 311 -0.07 -12.82 12.80
CA ASP A 311 -1.25 -11.97 12.96
C ASP A 311 -1.34 -11.01 11.78
N ARG A 312 -2.43 -11.10 11.02
CA ARG A 312 -2.68 -10.25 9.84
C ARG A 312 -3.08 -8.83 10.23
N GLU A 313 -3.59 -8.62 11.43
CA GLU A 313 -4.01 -7.31 11.92
C GLU A 313 -2.89 -6.55 12.64
N GLU A 314 -1.74 -7.20 12.88
CA GLU A 314 -0.59 -6.55 13.47
C GLU A 314 -0.11 -5.38 12.60
N LYS A 315 -0.08 -4.18 13.18
CA LYS A 315 0.43 -2.96 12.50
C LYS A 315 1.89 -2.68 12.83
N TYR A 316 2.36 -3.09 14.00
CA TYR A 316 3.71 -2.83 14.49
C TYR A 316 4.22 -3.98 15.34
N ILE A 317 5.54 -4.07 15.44
CA ILE A 317 6.25 -5.09 16.18
C ILE A 317 6.51 -4.58 17.60
N LYS A 318 6.04 -5.35 18.59
CA LYS A 318 6.38 -5.14 20.01
C LYS A 318 7.66 -5.92 20.31
N PRO A 319 8.79 -5.24 20.62
CA PRO A 319 10.08 -5.92 20.75
C PRO A 319 10.14 -6.92 21.92
N GLU A 320 9.35 -6.69 22.97
CA GLU A 320 9.21 -7.54 24.15
C GLU A 320 8.31 -8.76 23.93
N ALA A 321 7.47 -8.74 22.89
CA ALA A 321 6.57 -9.84 22.59
C ALA A 321 7.31 -10.95 21.83
N MET A 322 6.98 -12.20 22.14
CA MET A 322 7.52 -13.35 21.40
C MET A 322 7.11 -13.28 19.93
N GLN A 323 8.11 -13.30 19.06
CA GLN A 323 7.96 -13.31 17.61
C GLN A 323 8.27 -14.71 17.07
N VAL A 324 7.64 -15.07 15.95
CA VAL A 324 7.93 -16.30 15.23
C VAL A 324 8.94 -16.00 14.11
N PHE A 325 9.98 -16.81 14.03
CA PHE A 325 11.00 -16.75 12.98
C PHE A 325 11.14 -18.10 12.28
N SER A 326 11.37 -18.05 10.98
CA SER A 326 11.97 -19.16 10.24
C SER A 326 13.49 -19.06 10.32
N LEU A 327 14.11 -20.21 10.55
CA LEU A 327 15.55 -20.42 10.49
C LEU A 327 15.85 -21.35 9.33
N PHE A 328 16.71 -20.90 8.42
CA PHE A 328 17.20 -21.73 7.31
C PHE A 328 18.72 -21.84 7.38
N SER A 329 19.24 -23.06 7.48
CA SER A 329 20.69 -23.29 7.43
C SER A 329 21.14 -23.39 5.97
N GLU A 330 22.04 -22.49 5.55
CA GLU A 330 22.63 -22.58 4.21
C GLU A 330 23.62 -23.75 4.09
N GLU A 331 24.09 -24.31 5.21
CA GLU A 331 25.04 -25.42 5.25
C GLU A 331 24.35 -26.76 4.94
N ASN A 332 23.32 -27.13 5.71
CA ASN A 332 22.63 -28.42 5.57
C ASN A 332 21.22 -28.32 4.99
N LYS A 333 20.79 -27.12 4.58
CA LYS A 333 19.47 -26.83 3.99
C LYS A 333 18.28 -27.14 4.90
N SER A 334 18.50 -27.31 6.19
CA SER A 334 17.41 -27.54 7.15
C SER A 334 16.60 -26.27 7.41
N PHE A 335 15.32 -26.47 7.69
CA PHE A 335 14.36 -25.42 8.05
C PHE A 335 13.81 -25.68 9.45
N ARG A 336 13.69 -24.62 10.27
CA ARG A 336 13.13 -24.69 11.63
C ARG A 336 12.30 -23.45 11.94
N ILE A 337 11.36 -23.60 12.87
CA ILE A 337 10.66 -22.47 13.48
C ILE A 337 11.31 -22.17 14.83
N TRP A 338 11.48 -20.89 15.12
CA TRP A 338 12.09 -20.39 16.33
C TRP A 338 11.26 -19.25 16.89
N HIS A 339 11.09 -19.23 18.21
CA HIS A 339 10.37 -18.19 18.91
C HIS A 339 11.39 -17.36 19.69
N SER A 340 11.36 -16.05 19.53
CA SER A 340 12.25 -15.14 20.26
C SER A 340 11.62 -13.76 20.39
N ALA A 341 11.88 -13.08 21.51
CA ALA A 341 11.71 -11.64 21.59
C ALA A 341 12.87 -10.92 20.85
N LEU A 342 12.69 -9.65 20.52
CA LEU A 342 13.71 -8.82 19.87
C LEU A 342 14.56 -8.04 20.89
N ASP A 343 14.01 -7.71 22.06
CA ASP A 343 14.74 -7.01 23.12
C ASP A 343 15.57 -7.94 24.01
N LYS A 344 15.13 -9.19 24.17
CA LYS A 344 15.79 -10.27 24.88
C LYS A 344 15.80 -11.53 24.03
N PRO A 345 16.73 -11.63 23.06
CA PRO A 345 16.71 -12.75 22.14
C PRO A 345 17.08 -14.08 22.78
N GLU A 346 16.35 -15.11 22.42
CA GLU A 346 16.57 -16.49 22.88
C GLU A 346 17.86 -17.09 22.28
N ALA A 347 18.31 -18.22 22.82
CA ALA A 347 19.36 -18.97 22.16
C ALA A 347 18.84 -19.59 20.85
N LEU A 348 19.68 -19.65 19.81
CA LEU A 348 19.35 -20.41 18.61
C LEU A 348 19.25 -21.91 18.99
N PRO A 349 18.24 -22.64 18.49
CA PRO A 349 18.11 -24.06 18.76
C PRO A 349 19.35 -24.80 18.23
N GLY A 350 19.91 -25.70 19.04
CA GLY A 350 21.11 -26.45 18.67
C GLY A 350 20.92 -27.20 17.35
N VAL A 351 21.91 -27.13 16.45
CA VAL A 351 21.93 -27.87 15.19
C VAL A 351 22.19 -29.35 15.51
N ASN A 352 21.19 -30.04 16.07
CA ASN A 352 21.26 -31.49 16.14
C ASN A 352 21.18 -32.02 14.70
N THR A 353 22.29 -32.58 14.25
CA THR A 353 22.37 -33.51 13.13
C THR A 353 21.53 -34.72 13.49
N GLY A 354 20.32 -34.79 12.95
CA GLY A 354 19.51 -36.01 12.93
C GLY A 354 19.90 -36.86 11.74
#